data_AF-A0A7W9G820-F1
#
_entry.id   AF-A0A7W9G820-F1
#
_cell.length_a   1.000
_cell.length_b   1.000
_cell.length_c   1.000
_cell.angle_alpha   90.00
_cell.angle_beta   90.00
_cell.angle_gamma   90.00
#
_symmetry.space_group_name_H-M   'P 1'
#
loop_
_entity.id
_entity.type
_entity.pdbx_description
1 polymer ?
#
loop_
_entity_poly.entity_id
_entity_poly.type
_entity_poly.pdbx_seq_one_letter_code
_entity_poly.pdbx_strand_id
1 'polypeptide(L)'
;MVRWGGANGRPQFNVMSGYIQGIQHGWAQLSGAKKGDWVTLDVTTDGGRTWGYCGPFEARWDGEIVITPAARTSSDPNLKFRACGAPAGVPGSRAVCTTPW
;
A
#
# COMPACT_ATOMS: atom_id res chain seq x y z
N MET A 1 -7.84 -5.50 -13.64
CA MET A 1 -6.60 -4.75 -13.36
C MET A 1 -6.86 -3.29 -13.69
N VAL A 2 -7.19 -2.46 -12.70
CA VAL A 2 -7.31 -1.01 -12.93
C VAL A 2 -5.90 -0.44 -12.81
N ARG A 3 -5.32 -0.08 -13.95
CA ARG A 3 -4.01 0.56 -14.05
C ARG A 3 -4.27 2.07 -14.04
N TRP A 4 -4.18 2.71 -12.89
CA TRP A 4 -4.10 4.17 -12.86
C TRP A 4 -2.73 4.56 -13.45
N GLY A 5 -2.78 5.38 -14.50
CA GLY A 5 -1.71 5.63 -15.47
C GLY A 5 -0.31 5.82 -14.90
N GLY A 6 0.63 5.03 -15.42
CA GLY A 6 2.07 5.27 -15.30
C GLY A 6 2.54 6.23 -16.38
N ALA A 7 2.56 7.52 -16.07
CA ALA A 7 3.36 8.59 -16.67
C ALA A 7 2.99 9.88 -15.92
N ASN A 8 3.96 10.74 -15.55
CA ASN A 8 3.81 12.09 -14.96
C ASN A 8 4.12 12.28 -13.45
N GLY A 9 5.03 11.49 -12.85
CA GLY A 9 5.67 11.89 -11.58
C GLY A 9 4.74 12.05 -10.37
N ARG A 10 3.59 11.38 -10.38
CA ARG A 10 2.64 11.32 -9.26
C ARG A 10 2.88 10.05 -8.43
N PRO A 11 2.67 10.10 -7.11
CA PRO A 11 2.78 8.91 -6.26
C PRO A 11 1.77 7.84 -6.67
N GLN A 12 2.22 6.59 -6.72
CA GLN A 12 1.41 5.43 -7.05
C GLN A 12 1.46 4.42 -5.91
N PHE A 13 0.28 4.04 -5.43
CA PHE A 13 0.08 3.04 -4.38
C PHE A 13 -0.33 1.71 -5.01
N ASN A 14 0.38 0.64 -4.68
CA ASN A 14 0.11 -0.69 -5.21
C ASN A 14 0.13 -1.71 -4.08
N VAL A 15 -0.74 -2.71 -4.16
CA VAL A 15 -0.56 -3.97 -3.43
C VAL A 15 0.27 -4.89 -4.31
N MET A 16 1.35 -5.40 -3.74
CA MET A 16 2.27 -6.33 -4.36
C MET A 16 2.13 -7.68 -3.66
N SER A 17 2.47 -8.76 -4.35
CA SER A 17 2.45 -10.11 -3.78
C SER A 17 3.64 -10.93 -4.27
N GLY A 18 4.11 -11.85 -3.44
CA GLY A 18 5.20 -12.75 -3.81
C GLY A 18 5.46 -13.83 -2.75
N TYR A 19 6.35 -14.76 -3.06
CA TYR A 19 6.75 -15.82 -2.13
C TYR A 19 8.00 -15.42 -1.36
N ILE A 20 7.94 -15.52 -0.03
CA ILE A 20 9.07 -15.34 0.88
C ILE A 20 9.24 -16.65 1.64
N GLN A 21 10.39 -17.31 1.47
CA GLN A 21 10.67 -18.62 2.08
C GLN A 21 9.56 -19.67 1.80
N GLY A 22 9.01 -19.68 0.58
CA GLY A 22 7.96 -20.63 0.18
C GLY A 22 6.54 -20.27 0.63
N ILE A 23 6.35 -19.17 1.36
CA ILE A 23 5.03 -18.71 1.82
C ILE A 23 4.63 -17.47 1.04
N GLN A 24 3.40 -17.43 0.51
CA GLN A 24 2.89 -16.26 -0.18
C GLN A 24 2.60 -15.12 0.81
N HIS A 25 3.01 -13.92 0.44
CA HIS A 25 2.83 -12.69 1.20
C HIS A 25 2.32 -11.55 0.31
N GLY A 26 1.67 -10.58 0.92
CA GLY A 26 1.30 -9.30 0.33
C GLY A 26 1.97 -8.14 1.06
N TRP A 27 2.30 -7.07 0.35
CA TRP A 27 2.83 -5.82 0.91
C TRP A 27 2.38 -4.63 0.08
N ALA A 28 2.42 -3.43 0.65
CA ALA A 28 2.15 -2.21 -0.09
C ALA A 28 3.45 -1.60 -0.61
N GLN A 29 3.37 -1.00 -1.81
CA GLN A 29 4.45 -0.28 -2.45
C GLN A 29 3.97 1.11 -2.85
N LEU A 30 4.78 2.12 -2.53
CA LEU A 30 4.66 3.47 -3.05
C LEU A 30 5.83 3.74 -4.00
N SER A 31 5.51 4.12 -5.23
CA SER A 31 6.49 4.54 -6.25
C SER A 31 6.20 5.93 -6.77
N GLY A 32 7.21 6.63 -7.28
CA GLY A 32 7.05 8.02 -7.72
C GLY A 32 6.77 8.99 -6.56
N ALA A 33 7.24 8.63 -5.35
CA ALA A 33 7.03 9.38 -4.13
C ALA A 33 7.72 10.75 -4.18
N LYS A 34 7.14 11.72 -3.48
CA LYS A 34 7.85 12.91 -2.99
C LYS A 34 8.27 12.69 -1.54
N LYS A 35 9.34 13.36 -1.12
CA LYS A 35 9.79 13.30 0.27
C LYS A 35 8.63 13.60 1.22
N GLY A 36 8.39 12.66 2.14
CA GLY A 36 7.33 12.67 3.14
C GLY A 36 6.07 11.91 2.71
N ASP A 37 5.81 11.70 1.41
CA ASP A 37 4.69 10.87 0.98
C ASP A 37 4.76 9.51 1.70
N TRP A 38 3.61 8.99 2.08
CA TRP A 38 3.56 7.80 2.92
C TRP A 38 2.59 6.77 2.41
N VAL A 39 2.87 5.52 2.77
CA VAL A 39 2.04 4.35 2.43
C VAL A 39 1.88 3.44 3.63
N THR A 40 0.74 2.76 3.69
CA THR A 40 0.41 1.70 4.63
C THR A 40 -0.06 0.47 3.87
N LEU A 41 0.11 -0.68 4.53
CA LEU A 41 -0.63 -1.87 4.19
C LEU A 41 -1.79 -1.99 5.17
N ASP A 42 -3.00 -1.81 4.66
CA ASP A 42 -4.19 -2.09 5.42
C ASP A 42 -4.59 -3.54 5.16
N VAL A 43 -4.83 -4.29 6.24
CA VAL A 43 -5.20 -5.70 6.20
C VAL A 43 -6.55 -5.90 6.87
N THR A 44 -7.45 -6.61 6.21
CA THR A 44 -8.73 -7.03 6.80
C THR A 44 -8.74 -8.54 6.95
N THR A 45 -9.41 -9.05 7.97
CA THR A 45 -9.76 -10.48 8.12
C THR A 45 -11.27 -10.73 8.10
N ASP A 46 -12.09 -9.68 7.90
CA ASP A 46 -13.56 -9.75 7.89
C ASP A 46 -14.21 -9.33 6.56
N GLY A 47 -13.44 -9.39 5.47
CA GLY A 47 -13.89 -9.04 4.13
C GLY A 47 -13.93 -7.55 3.82
N GLY A 48 -13.42 -6.70 4.73
CA GLY A 48 -13.23 -5.26 4.55
C GLY A 48 -14.19 -4.41 5.37
N ARG A 49 -14.87 -4.99 6.37
CA ARG A 49 -15.69 -4.26 7.33
C ARG A 49 -14.81 -3.49 8.31
N THR A 50 -13.70 -4.09 8.73
CA THR A 50 -12.65 -3.45 9.54
C THR A 50 -11.28 -3.64 8.91
N TRP A 51 -10.38 -2.69 9.16
CA TRP A 51 -9.04 -2.69 8.57
C TRP A 51 -8.01 -2.44 9.67
N GLY A 52 -7.11 -3.41 9.84
CA GLY A 52 -5.89 -3.26 10.62
C GLY A 52 -4.87 -2.45 9.83
N TYR A 53 -4.26 -1.47 10.50
CA TYR A 53 -3.37 -0.49 9.89
C TYR A 53 -1.91 -0.85 10.18
N CYS A 54 -1.12 -1.20 9.15
CA CYS A 54 0.31 -1.47 9.29
C CYS A 54 1.13 -0.35 8.61
N GLY A 55 1.53 0.65 9.40
CA GLY A 55 2.29 1.81 8.96
C GLY A 55 2.03 3.05 9.82
N PRO A 56 2.28 4.28 9.32
CA PRO A 56 2.73 4.60 7.96
C PRO A 56 4.24 4.40 7.74
N PHE A 57 4.62 4.21 6.47
CA PHE A 57 6.00 4.22 6.00
C PHE A 57 6.19 5.39 5.05
N GLU A 58 7.15 6.26 5.36
CA GLU A 58 7.35 7.55 4.68
C GLU A 58 8.56 7.51 3.75
N ALA A 59 8.42 8.13 2.58
CA ALA A 59 9.54 8.43 1.70
C ALA A 59 10.45 9.47 2.35
N ARG A 60 11.74 9.19 2.39
CA ARG A 60 12.81 10.04 2.93
C ARG A 60 13.41 10.95 1.87
N TRP A 61 13.29 10.61 0.59
CA TRP A 61 13.70 11.44 -0.55
C TRP A 61 12.78 11.28 -1.76
N ASP A 62 12.86 12.22 -2.70
CA ASP A 62 12.09 12.20 -3.94
C ASP A 62 12.47 11.00 -4.83
N GLY A 63 11.45 10.33 -5.36
CA GLY A 63 11.59 9.17 -6.22
C GLY A 63 11.87 7.86 -5.49
N GLU A 64 11.91 7.86 -4.15
CA GLU A 64 12.06 6.63 -3.38
C GLU A 64 10.93 5.64 -3.67
N ILE A 65 11.28 4.35 -3.71
CA ILE A 65 10.32 3.25 -3.67
C ILE A 65 10.18 2.82 -2.21
N VAL A 66 9.04 3.11 -1.61
CA VAL A 66 8.74 2.75 -0.22
C VAL A 66 7.97 1.43 -0.22
N ILE A 67 8.40 0.49 0.62
CA ILE A 67 7.83 -0.86 0.74
C ILE A 67 7.48 -1.11 2.20
N THR A 68 6.27 -1.59 2.46
CA THR A 68 5.86 -1.97 3.82
C THR A 68 6.37 -3.37 4.20
N PRO A 69 6.40 -3.72 5.49
CA PRO A 69 6.51 -5.11 5.91
C PRO A 69 5.44 -5.98 5.22
N ALA A 70 5.83 -7.21 4.92
CA ALA A 70 4.97 -8.16 4.25
C ALA A 70 4.09 -8.92 5.26
N ALA A 71 2.83 -9.14 4.89
CA ALA A 71 1.88 -9.95 5.65
C ALA A 71 1.62 -11.26 4.90
N ARG A 72 1.51 -12.37 5.63
CA ARG A 72 1.17 -13.68 5.02
C ARG A 72 -0.20 -13.60 4.37
N THR A 73 -0.32 -14.19 3.19
CA THR A 73 -1.63 -14.40 2.55
C THR A 73 -2.20 -15.75 2.98
N SER A 74 -3.46 -15.97 2.63
CA SER A 74 -4.14 -17.25 2.76
C SER A 74 -5.22 -17.35 1.69
N SER A 75 -5.85 -18.51 1.55
CA SER A 75 -7.01 -18.69 0.68
C SER A 75 -8.32 -18.20 1.29
N ASP A 76 -8.32 -17.65 2.51
CA ASP A 76 -9.52 -17.09 3.13
C ASP A 76 -9.98 -15.83 2.36
N PRO A 77 -11.18 -15.83 1.75
CA PRO A 77 -11.68 -14.69 0.99
C PRO A 77 -11.94 -13.44 1.84
N ASN A 78 -11.95 -13.56 3.17
CA ASN A 78 -12.08 -12.44 4.09
C ASN A 78 -10.75 -11.75 4.39
N LEU A 79 -9.63 -12.43 4.12
CA LEU A 79 -8.30 -11.85 4.18
C LEU A 79 -8.05 -11.05 2.90
N LYS A 80 -8.03 -9.71 3.02
CA LYS A 80 -7.76 -8.82 1.89
C LYS A 80 -6.75 -7.75 2.27
N PHE A 81 -6.15 -7.18 1.24
CA PHE A 81 -5.11 -6.17 1.37
C PHE A 81 -5.47 -4.93 0.56
N ARG A 82 -5.16 -3.75 1.07
CA ARG A 82 -5.15 -2.52 0.26
C ARG A 82 -3.95 -1.67 0.64
N ALA A 83 -3.39 -0.97 -0.35
CA ALA A 83 -2.39 0.05 -0.08
C ALA A 83 -3.14 1.37 0.13
N CYS A 84 -2.91 2.03 1.26
CA CYS A 84 -3.43 3.37 1.51
C CYS A 84 -2.27 4.35 1.68
N GLY A 85 -2.46 5.60 1.30
CA GLY A 85 -1.41 6.59 1.44
C GLY A 85 -1.84 7.99 1.06
N ALA A 86 -1.00 8.97 1.36
CA ALA A 86 -1.22 10.36 0.99
C ALA A 86 0.11 11.10 0.81
N PRO A 87 0.08 12.25 0.10
CA PRO A 87 1.19 13.18 0.11
C PRO A 87 1.44 13.74 1.51
N ALA A 88 2.71 13.88 1.92
CA ALA A 88 3.04 14.56 3.18
C ALA A 88 2.78 16.05 3.13
N GLY A 89 2.57 16.63 4.31
CA GLY A 89 2.65 18.07 4.51
C GLY A 89 1.52 18.87 3.86
N VAL A 90 0.47 18.20 3.37
CA VAL A 90 -0.75 18.83 2.87
C VAL A 90 -1.81 18.73 3.96
N PRO A 91 -2.10 19.82 4.71
CA PRO A 91 -3.13 19.81 5.73
C PRO A 91 -4.48 19.40 5.15
N GLY A 92 -5.13 18.39 5.75
CA GLY A 92 -6.40 17.88 5.28
C GLY A 92 -6.32 16.92 4.07
N SER A 93 -5.12 16.52 3.63
CA SER A 93 -5.01 15.43 2.66
C SER A 93 -5.64 14.16 3.23
N ARG A 94 -6.57 13.57 2.48
CA ARG A 94 -7.17 12.29 2.83
C ARG A 94 -6.35 11.17 2.22
N ALA A 95 -6.13 10.12 3.01
CA ALA A 95 -5.56 8.89 2.49
C ALA A 95 -6.42 8.37 1.34
N VAL A 96 -5.78 8.04 0.23
CA VAL A 96 -6.39 7.31 -0.88
C VAL A 96 -5.97 5.85 -0.79
N CYS A 97 -6.90 4.96 -1.09
CA CYS A 97 -6.67 3.52 -1.00
C CYS A 97 -6.89 2.84 -2.34
N THR A 98 -6.13 1.79 -2.61
CA THR A 98 -6.41 0.90 -3.74
C THR A 98 -7.73 0.15 -3.52
N THR A 99 -8.28 -0.41 -4.60
CA THR A 99 -9.26 -1.48 -4.45
C THR A 99 -8.64 -2.64 -3.66
N PRO A 100 -9.37 -3.28 -2.73
CA PRO A 100 -8.89 -4.48 -2.07
C PRO A 100 -8.45 -5.54 -3.07
N TRP A 101 -7.24 -6.08 -2.87
CA TRP A 101 -6.72 -7.28 -3.53
C TRP A 101 -7.29 -8.52 -2.85
#